data_AF-A0A2H5R7J7-F1
#
_entry.id   AF-A0A2H5R7J7-F1
#
_cell.length_a   1.000
_cell.length_b   1.000
_cell.length_c   1.000
_cell.angle_alpha   90.00
_cell.angle_beta   90.00
_cell.angle_gamma   90.00
#
_symmetry.space_group_name_H-M   'P 1'
#
loop_
_entity.id
_entity.type
_entity.pdbx_description
1 polymer ?
#
loop_
_entity_poly.entity_id
_entity_poly.type
_entity_poly.pdbx_seq_one_letter_code
_entity_poly.pdbx_strand_id
1 'polypeptide(L)'
;MNNFTNQIDYNNLCSFLNINEQVQKLANKVRDGTISQMLTKKELLKQSLENKLRSDNQRDIIDLDSTTNEIWNSKLTISQKKLLTRFADNVNKTRNSNTIELIARINTPQITNSEFENLFFNGTSFHDDKSLESSILPLGVVYRGSFDSFQ
;
A
#
# COMPACT_ATOMS: atom_id res chain seq x y z
N MET A 1 14.77 -29.96 20.75
CA MET A 1 13.60 -29.06 20.81
C MET A 1 13.87 -28.02 21.89
N ASN A 2 13.96 -26.76 21.47
CA ASN A 2 14.64 -25.69 22.20
C ASN A 2 13.85 -25.23 23.43
N ASN A 3 14.57 -24.97 24.53
CA ASN A 3 14.04 -24.51 25.82
C ASN A 3 13.19 -23.21 25.69
N PHE A 4 13.47 -22.41 24.67
CA PHE A 4 12.78 -21.15 24.36
C PHE A 4 11.29 -21.31 24.05
N THR A 5 10.91 -22.28 23.20
CA THR A 5 9.51 -22.47 22.82
C THR A 5 8.65 -22.96 23.98
N ASN A 6 9.25 -23.58 25.00
CA ASN A 6 8.51 -24.00 26.20
C ASN A 6 8.29 -22.86 27.20
N GLN A 7 9.02 -21.75 27.08
CA GLN A 7 8.95 -20.61 28.01
C GLN A 7 7.98 -19.50 27.54
N ILE A 8 7.48 -19.59 26.30
CA ILE A 8 6.56 -18.60 25.75
C ILE A 8 5.14 -18.87 26.25
N ASP A 9 4.51 -17.84 26.83
CA ASP A 9 3.06 -17.83 27.01
C ASP A 9 2.37 -17.59 25.66
N TYR A 10 1.92 -18.68 25.05
CA TYR A 10 1.27 -18.66 23.75
C TYR A 10 -0.10 -17.98 23.76
N ASN A 11 -0.76 -17.85 24.91
CA ASN A 11 -2.05 -17.17 24.99
C ASN A 11 -1.88 -15.67 24.70
N ASN A 12 -0.76 -15.09 25.10
CA ASN A 12 -0.43 -13.68 24.90
C ASN A 12 0.66 -13.45 23.84
N LEU A 13 0.88 -14.41 22.94
CA LEU A 13 1.98 -14.36 21.97
C LEU A 13 2.00 -13.06 21.13
N CYS A 14 0.83 -12.52 20.77
CA CYS A 14 0.76 -11.28 20.01
C CYS A 14 1.24 -10.05 20.79
N SER A 15 1.00 -10.04 22.11
CA SER A 15 1.50 -9.02 23.02
C SER A 15 2.99 -9.23 23.31
N PHE A 16 3.40 -10.48 23.53
CA PHE A 16 4.80 -10.86 23.75
C PHE A 16 5.71 -10.45 22.59
N LEU A 17 5.25 -10.66 21.35
CA LEU A 17 5.97 -10.25 20.14
C LEU A 17 5.82 -8.78 19.80
N ASN A 18 5.01 -8.04 20.57
CA ASN A 18 4.69 -6.63 20.37
C ASN A 18 4.29 -6.33 18.91
N ILE A 19 3.35 -7.13 18.39
CA ILE A 19 3.03 -7.13 16.95
C ILE A 19 2.61 -5.76 16.45
N ASN A 20 1.91 -4.95 17.26
CA ASN A 20 1.48 -3.60 16.85
C ASN A 20 2.66 -2.68 16.53
N GLU A 21 3.69 -2.65 17.39
CA GLU A 21 4.90 -1.86 17.14
C GLU A 21 5.65 -2.40 15.91
N GLN A 22 5.72 -3.73 15.78
CA GLN A 22 6.37 -4.35 14.62
C GLN A 22 5.65 -4.01 13.32
N VAL A 23 4.31 -4.04 13.31
CA VAL A 23 3.48 -3.65 12.17
C VAL A 23 3.75 -2.21 11.75
N GLN A 24 3.88 -1.29 12.70
CA GLN A 24 4.18 0.10 12.38
C GLN A 24 5.58 0.28 11.79
N LYS A 25 6.60 -0.37 12.37
CA LYS A 25 7.96 -0.39 11.80
C LYS A 25 7.98 -0.97 10.39
N LEU A 26 7.20 -2.02 10.17
CA LEU A 26 7.12 -2.71 8.89
C LEU A 26 6.39 -1.87 7.84
N ALA A 27 5.31 -1.20 8.22
CA ALA A 27 4.60 -0.26 7.36
C ALA A 27 5.51 0.89 6.90
N ASN A 28 6.36 1.41 7.77
CA ASN A 28 7.36 2.43 7.41
C ASN A 28 8.39 1.88 6.39
N LYS A 29 8.91 0.67 6.62
CA LYS A 29 9.83 -0.03 5.69
C LYS A 29 9.21 -0.40 4.34
N VAL A 30 7.89 -0.54 4.29
CA VAL A 30 7.16 -0.74 3.04
C VAL A 30 7.00 0.58 2.31
N ARG A 31 6.74 1.67 3.05
CA ARG A 31 6.59 3.02 2.49
C ARG A 31 7.90 3.58 1.94
N ASP A 32 9.03 3.30 2.58
CA ASP A 32 10.36 3.72 2.12
C ASP A 32 10.95 2.83 1.00
N GLY A 33 10.23 1.77 0.61
CA GLY A 33 10.62 0.86 -0.46
C GLY A 33 11.62 -0.24 -0.06
N THR A 34 12.08 -0.27 1.20
CA THR A 34 13.03 -1.28 1.71
C THR A 34 12.47 -2.70 1.58
N ILE A 35 11.16 -2.88 1.83
CA ILE A 35 10.46 -4.15 1.64
C ILE A 35 9.69 -4.09 0.32
N SER A 36 10.28 -4.70 -0.72
CA SER A 36 9.69 -4.73 -2.06
C SER A 36 8.75 -5.92 -2.30
N GLN A 37 8.63 -6.86 -1.35
CA GLN A 37 7.77 -8.04 -1.47
C GLN A 37 6.53 -7.93 -0.60
N MET A 38 5.45 -8.59 -1.01
CA MET A 38 4.20 -8.63 -0.25
C MET A 38 4.42 -9.51 0.98
N LEU A 39 4.09 -8.97 2.15
CA LEU A 39 4.32 -9.68 3.40
C LEU A 39 3.27 -10.73 3.61
N THR A 40 3.71 -11.96 3.82
CA THR A 40 2.82 -13.04 4.25
C THR A 40 2.63 -13.01 5.77
N LYS A 41 1.51 -13.56 6.24
CA LYS A 41 1.21 -13.75 7.68
C LYS A 41 2.31 -14.50 8.43
N LYS A 42 3.02 -15.42 7.77
CA LYS A 42 4.17 -16.14 8.33
C LYS A 42 5.43 -15.28 8.36
N GLU A 43 5.70 -14.49 7.32
CA GLU A 43 6.83 -13.54 7.32
C GLU A 43 6.68 -12.48 8.41
N LEU A 44 5.46 -12.00 8.64
CA LEU A 44 5.20 -11.05 9.73
C LEU A 44 5.53 -11.67 11.10
N LEU A 45 5.11 -12.92 11.31
CA LEU A 45 5.48 -13.68 12.51
C LEU A 45 7.00 -13.87 12.62
N LYS A 46 7.66 -14.26 11.52
CA LYS A 46 9.11 -14.46 11.44
C LYS A 46 9.88 -13.20 11.84
N GLN A 47 9.51 -12.05 11.29
CA GLN A 47 10.15 -10.77 11.60
C GLN A 47 9.90 -10.32 13.04
N SER A 48 8.68 -10.52 13.54
CA SER A 48 8.36 -10.18 14.94
C SER A 48 9.17 -11.05 15.91
N LEU A 49 9.31 -12.34 15.59
CA LEU A 49 10.16 -13.27 16.33
C LEU A 49 11.64 -12.90 16.25
N GLU A 50 12.15 -12.57 15.06
CA GLU A 50 13.54 -12.13 14.90
C GLU A 50 13.84 -10.89 15.74
N ASN A 51 12.95 -9.90 15.74
CA ASN A 51 13.12 -8.69 16.53
C ASN A 51 13.12 -8.98 18.03
N LYS A 52 12.26 -9.89 18.51
CA LYS A 52 12.26 -10.32 19.91
C LYS A 52 13.57 -11.05 20.28
N LEU A 53 14.02 -11.98 19.45
CA LEU A 53 15.25 -12.74 19.68
C LEU A 53 16.51 -11.87 19.64
N ARG A 54 16.52 -10.82 18.80
CA ARG A 54 17.57 -9.81 18.81
C ARG A 54 17.60 -9.05 20.14
N SER A 55 16.44 -8.62 20.65
CA SER A 55 16.36 -7.93 21.94
C SER A 55 16.83 -8.80 23.11
N ASP A 56 16.59 -10.11 23.03
CA ASP A 56 16.96 -11.06 24.09
C ASP A 56 18.37 -11.69 23.89
N ASN A 57 19.14 -11.26 22.87
CA ASN A 57 20.44 -11.82 22.49
C ASN A 57 20.45 -13.34 22.20
N GLN A 58 19.34 -13.89 21.72
CA GLN A 58 19.16 -15.33 21.46
C GLN A 58 19.14 -15.69 19.97
N ARG A 59 19.36 -14.72 19.08
CA ARG A 59 19.23 -14.90 17.63
C ARG A 59 20.07 -16.04 17.07
N ASP A 60 21.29 -16.23 17.55
CA ASP A 60 22.23 -17.20 16.99
C ASP A 60 22.02 -18.64 17.48
N ILE A 61 21.10 -18.82 18.43
CA ILE A 61 20.83 -20.11 19.08
C ILE A 61 19.63 -20.83 18.42
N ILE A 62 18.79 -20.09 17.69
CA ILE A 62 17.47 -20.56 17.27
C ILE A 62 17.37 -20.57 15.75
N ASP A 63 17.01 -21.74 15.20
CA ASP A 63 16.54 -21.84 13.82
C ASP A 63 15.20 -21.13 13.70
N LEU A 64 15.26 -19.93 13.12
CA LEU A 64 14.13 -19.02 12.99
C LEU A 64 13.03 -19.59 12.09
N ASP A 65 13.38 -20.31 11.02
CA ASP A 65 12.40 -20.84 10.06
C ASP A 65 11.65 -22.04 10.64
N SER A 66 12.37 -22.96 11.27
CA SER A 66 11.76 -24.09 11.98
C SER A 66 10.85 -23.60 13.11
N THR A 67 11.34 -22.66 13.92
CA THR A 67 10.57 -22.11 15.06
C THR A 67 9.32 -21.36 14.59
N THR A 68 9.43 -20.56 13.53
CA THR A 68 8.27 -19.86 12.95
C THR A 68 7.22 -20.86 12.48
N ASN A 69 7.62 -21.95 11.84
CA ASN A 69 6.70 -22.99 11.38
C ASN A 69 6.06 -23.76 12.54
N GLU A 70 6.81 -24.10 13.58
CA GLU A 70 6.28 -24.76 14.78
C GLU A 70 5.21 -23.89 15.46
N ILE A 71 5.53 -22.61 15.70
CA ILE A 71 4.59 -21.66 16.31
C ILE A 71 3.35 -21.53 15.43
N TRP A 72 3.52 -21.29 14.13
CA TRP A 72 2.41 -21.11 13.21
C TRP A 72 1.49 -22.32 13.13
N ASN A 73 2.05 -23.53 13.05
CA ASN A 73 1.27 -24.74 12.83
C ASN A 73 0.61 -25.23 14.13
N SER A 74 1.36 -25.25 15.22
CA SER A 74 1.00 -26.02 16.42
C SER A 74 0.67 -25.17 17.65
N LYS A 75 1.03 -23.88 17.67
CA LYS A 75 0.90 -23.05 18.90
C LYS A 75 -0.10 -21.91 18.76
N LEU A 76 -0.29 -21.38 17.55
CA LEU A 76 -1.24 -20.28 17.33
C LEU A 76 -2.69 -20.77 17.28
N THR A 77 -3.55 -20.06 18.01
CA THR A 77 -5.00 -20.22 17.89
C THR A 77 -5.51 -19.66 16.57
N ILE A 78 -6.72 -20.06 16.16
CA ILE A 78 -7.38 -19.54 14.94
C ILE A 78 -7.51 -18.01 15.00
N SER A 79 -7.85 -17.46 16.16
CA SER A 79 -7.99 -16.01 16.36
C SER A 79 -6.66 -15.27 16.17
N GLN A 80 -5.56 -15.81 16.68
CA GLN A 80 -4.22 -15.24 16.49
C GLN A 80 -3.78 -15.30 15.02
N LYS A 81 -4.05 -16.41 14.32
CA LYS A 81 -3.79 -16.52 12.87
C LYS A 81 -4.59 -15.50 12.06
N LYS A 82 -5.87 -15.29 12.42
CA LYS A 82 -6.71 -14.26 11.79
C LYS A 82 -6.17 -12.86 12.05
N LEU A 83 -5.72 -12.58 13.28
CA LEU A 83 -5.13 -11.30 13.64
C LEU A 83 -3.86 -11.01 12.83
N LEU A 84 -2.92 -11.95 12.76
CA LEU A 84 -1.71 -11.86 11.94
C LEU A 84 -2.01 -11.64 10.46
N THR A 85 -3.06 -12.31 9.94
CA THR A 85 -3.51 -12.12 8.56
C THR A 85 -3.99 -10.70 8.33
N ARG A 86 -4.87 -10.17 9.21
CA ARG A 86 -5.34 -8.78 9.12
C ARG A 86 -4.20 -7.77 9.17
N PHE A 87 -3.19 -8.02 10.00
CA PHE A 87 -2.02 -7.15 10.06
C PHE A 87 -1.19 -7.18 8.77
N ALA A 88 -0.91 -8.36 8.24
CA ALA A 88 -0.22 -8.49 6.95
C ALA A 88 -0.99 -7.76 5.84
N ASP A 89 -2.30 -7.93 5.77
CA ASP A 89 -3.16 -7.23 4.80
C ASP A 89 -3.09 -5.71 4.97
N ASN A 90 -3.11 -5.19 6.19
CA ASN A 90 -3.01 -3.75 6.45
C ASN A 90 -1.65 -3.16 6.05
N VAL A 91 -0.55 -3.87 6.33
CA VAL A 91 0.78 -3.46 5.88
C VAL A 91 0.86 -3.47 4.36
N ASN A 92 0.33 -4.51 3.71
CA ASN A 92 0.31 -4.61 2.25
C ASN A 92 -0.60 -3.56 1.60
N LYS A 93 -1.70 -3.15 2.23
CA LYS A 93 -2.51 -2.00 1.78
C LYS A 93 -1.73 -0.70 1.83
N THR A 94 -0.92 -0.51 2.88
CA THR A 94 -0.06 0.68 3.02
C THR A 94 0.93 0.79 1.86
N ARG A 95 1.39 -0.33 1.30
CA ARG A 95 2.24 -0.34 0.10
C ARG A 95 1.59 0.38 -1.09
N ASN A 96 0.31 0.12 -1.30
CA ASN A 96 -0.41 0.60 -2.47
C ASN A 96 -1.17 1.90 -2.18
N SER A 97 -1.10 2.45 -0.96
CA SER A 97 -1.92 3.60 -0.58
C SER A 97 -1.65 4.82 -1.46
N ASN A 98 -0.37 5.11 -1.72
CA ASN A 98 0.01 6.26 -2.56
C ASN A 98 -0.44 6.05 -4.01
N THR A 99 -0.29 4.85 -4.56
CA THR A 99 -0.75 4.53 -5.91
C THR A 99 -2.26 4.64 -6.03
N ILE A 100 -3.00 4.11 -5.04
CA ILE A 100 -4.46 4.22 -4.98
C ILE A 100 -4.90 5.68 -4.88
N GLU A 101 -4.21 6.48 -4.06
CA GLU A 101 -4.48 7.91 -3.93
C GLU A 101 -4.24 8.66 -5.26
N LEU A 102 -3.12 8.38 -5.94
CA LEU A 102 -2.81 8.96 -7.24
C LEU A 102 -3.85 8.59 -8.30
N ILE A 103 -4.29 7.32 -8.35
CA ILE A 103 -5.37 6.87 -9.25
C ILE A 103 -6.68 7.59 -8.93
N ALA A 104 -7.02 7.75 -7.65
CA ALA A 104 -8.24 8.45 -7.25
C ALA A 104 -8.24 9.92 -7.68
N ARG A 105 -7.07 10.59 -7.64
CA ARG A 105 -6.91 11.96 -8.10
C ARG A 105 -7.09 12.12 -9.61
N ILE A 106 -6.69 11.13 -10.42
CA ILE A 106 -6.90 11.15 -11.89
C ILE A 106 -8.40 11.21 -12.22
N ASN A 107 -9.23 10.52 -11.44
CA ASN A 107 -10.68 10.50 -11.65
C ASN A 107 -11.41 11.71 -11.04
N THR A 108 -10.67 12.64 -10.42
CA THR A 108 -11.25 13.86 -9.84
C THR A 108 -11.17 14.99 -10.88
N PRO A 109 -12.28 15.69 -11.17
CA PRO A 109 -12.24 16.87 -12.04
C PRO A 109 -11.21 17.89 -11.54
N GLN A 110 -10.31 18.30 -12.43
CA GLN A 110 -9.32 19.34 -12.21
C GLN A 110 -10.01 20.71 -12.13
N ILE A 111 -9.62 21.52 -11.14
CA ILE A 111 -10.01 22.93 -11.09
C ILE A 111 -9.21 23.66 -12.15
N THR A 112 -9.90 24.39 -13.03
CA THR A 112 -9.29 25.05 -14.19
C THR A 112 -9.68 26.52 -14.21
N ASN A 113 -8.83 27.37 -14.79
CA ASN A 113 -9.05 28.83 -14.84
C ASN A 113 -9.67 29.28 -16.16
N SER A 114 -9.81 28.36 -17.11
CA SER A 114 -10.39 28.62 -18.42
C SER A 114 -11.23 27.44 -18.91
N GLU A 115 -12.17 27.74 -19.79
CA GLU A 115 -13.02 26.75 -20.43
C GLU A 115 -12.22 25.75 -21.29
N PHE A 116 -11.15 26.23 -21.94
CA PHE A 116 -10.23 25.37 -22.70
C PHE A 116 -9.52 24.34 -21.80
N GLU A 117 -8.96 24.78 -20.68
CA GLU A 117 -8.33 23.87 -19.71
C GLU A 117 -9.35 22.87 -19.14
N ASN A 118 -10.58 23.32 -18.85
CA ASN A 118 -11.64 22.46 -18.35
C ASN A 118 -11.95 21.32 -19.34
N LEU A 119 -12.13 21.65 -20.62
CA LEU A 119 -12.40 20.68 -21.67
C LEU A 119 -11.23 19.70 -21.87
N PHE A 120 -9.99 20.19 -21.78
CA PHE A 120 -8.79 19.38 -21.96
C PHE A 120 -8.57 18.40 -20.79
N PHE A 121 -8.69 18.86 -19.54
CA PHE A 121 -8.38 18.05 -18.35
C PHE A 121 -9.55 17.20 -17.84
N ASN A 122 -10.78 17.69 -17.97
CA ASN A 122 -11.97 17.02 -17.42
C ASN A 122 -12.82 16.34 -18.49
N GLY A 123 -12.47 16.54 -19.76
CA GLY A 123 -13.24 16.08 -20.91
C GLY A 123 -14.53 16.88 -21.09
N THR A 124 -15.32 16.44 -22.06
CA THR A 124 -16.67 16.95 -22.31
C THR A 124 -17.62 15.77 -22.49
N SER A 125 -18.87 15.94 -22.06
CA SER A 125 -19.92 14.93 -22.20
C SER A 125 -20.59 15.11 -23.57
N PHE A 126 -20.42 14.14 -24.46
CA PHE A 126 -21.03 14.16 -25.81
C PHE A 126 -22.42 13.52 -25.86
N HIS A 127 -23.16 13.49 -24.74
CA HIS A 127 -24.26 12.55 -24.61
C HIS A 127 -25.57 12.91 -25.32
N ASP A 128 -25.73 14.10 -25.90
CA ASP A 128 -27.02 14.49 -26.51
C ASP A 128 -26.95 15.09 -27.91
N ASP A 129 -25.78 15.19 -28.54
CA ASP A 129 -25.68 15.79 -29.88
C ASP A 129 -25.01 14.87 -30.91
N LYS A 130 -25.83 14.35 -31.82
CA LYS A 130 -25.41 13.54 -32.99
C LYS A 130 -24.92 14.41 -34.15
N SER A 131 -24.83 15.73 -33.97
CA SER A 131 -24.29 16.63 -34.98
C SER A 131 -22.81 16.34 -35.26
N LEU A 132 -22.39 16.58 -36.49
CA LEU A 132 -20.99 16.43 -36.90
C LEU A 132 -20.07 17.41 -36.15
N GLU A 133 -20.64 18.51 -35.63
CA GLU A 133 -19.96 19.54 -34.83
C GLU A 133 -19.52 19.03 -33.45
N SER A 134 -20.25 18.08 -32.84
CA SER A 134 -19.84 17.45 -31.58
C SER A 134 -18.61 16.53 -31.74
N SER A 135 -18.30 16.12 -32.97
CA SER A 135 -17.11 15.30 -33.30
C SER A 135 -15.87 16.16 -33.61
N ILE A 136 -16.03 17.47 -33.71
CA ILE A 136 -14.92 18.40 -33.91
C ILE A 136 -14.38 18.73 -32.52
N LEU A 137 -13.28 18.06 -32.15
CA LEU A 137 -12.45 18.38 -30.98
C LEU A 137 -12.25 19.91 -30.87
N PRO A 138 -12.03 20.47 -29.66
CA PRO A 138 -11.81 21.90 -29.48
C PRO A 138 -10.75 22.37 -30.47
N LEU A 139 -11.22 23.06 -31.52
CA LEU A 139 -10.40 23.61 -32.57
C LEU A 139 -9.43 24.55 -31.86
N GLY A 140 -8.16 24.14 -31.83
CA GLY A 140 -7.08 24.94 -31.28
C GLY A 140 -7.20 26.36 -31.84
N VAL A 141 -7.45 27.29 -30.92
CA VAL A 141 -7.36 28.75 -31.02
C VAL A 141 -7.04 29.24 -32.45
N VAL A 142 -8.07 29.70 -33.18
CA VAL A 142 -7.87 30.50 -34.39
C VAL A 142 -7.33 31.85 -33.94
N TYR A 143 -6.01 32.02 -33.97
CA TYR A 143 -5.39 33.35 -33.87
C TYR A 143 -5.84 34.18 -35.07
N ARG A 144 -6.82 35.07 -34.86
CA ARG A 144 -7.14 36.13 -35.80
C ARG A 144 -6.10 37.25 -35.67
N GLY A 145 -4.89 36.98 -36.15
CA GLY A 145 -3.92 38.02 -36.42
C GLY A 145 -4.35 38.78 -37.67
N SER A 146 -4.82 40.02 -37.51
CA SER A 146 -4.97 40.94 -38.63
C SER A 146 -3.59 41.22 -39.21
N PHE A 147 -3.36 40.82 -40.46
CA PHE A 147 -2.24 41.33 -41.24
C PHE A 147 -2.62 42.73 -41.72
N ASP A 148 -2.14 43.75 -41.04
CA ASP A 148 -2.11 45.11 -41.58
C ASP A 148 -1.08 45.13 -42.72
N SER A 149 -1.56 45.29 -43.94
CA SER A 149 -0.73 45.54 -45.12
C SER A 149 -0.17 46.95 -45.04
N PHE A 150 1.16 47.07 -44.89
CA PHE A 150 1.86 48.34 -45.05
C PHE A 150 1.80 48.79 -46.52
N GLN A 151 1.34 50.02 -46.72
CA GLN A 151 1.44 50.80 -47.96
C GLN A 151 2.84 51.41 -48.09
#